data_AF-A0A367RLE6-F1
#
_entry.id   AF-A0A367RLE6-F1
#
_cell.length_a   1.000
_cell.length_b   1.000
_cell.length_c   1.000
_cell.angle_alpha   90.00
_cell.angle_beta   90.00
_cell.angle_gamma   90.00
#
_symmetry.space_group_name_H-M   'P 1'
#
loop_
_entity.id
_entity.type
_entity.pdbx_description
1 polymer ?
#
loop_
_entity_poly.entity_id
_entity_poly.type
_entity_poly.pdbx_seq_one_letter_code
_entity_poly.pdbx_strand_id
1 'polypeptide(L)'
;MKNTLRKYHRLIATLFCLPLLFTAVTGCFVAIADTWLHQEDLAGFLVTVHTLQIFKLDAIVPVLNGLGLIGLVATGVSMTGLFAKRRQPKRMEERP
;
A
#
# COMPACT_ATOMS: atom_id res chain seq x y z
N MET A 1 -22.19 5.24 8.53
CA MET A 1 -20.96 5.75 7.87
C MET A 1 -19.78 4.76 7.87
N LYS A 2 -19.57 3.93 8.90
CA LYS A 2 -18.44 2.94 8.95
C LYS A 2 -18.43 1.92 7.80
N ASN A 3 -19.60 1.53 7.29
CA ASN A 3 -19.73 0.52 6.24
C ASN A 3 -19.30 1.05 4.86
N THR A 4 -19.47 2.35 4.63
CA THR A 4 -19.09 3.04 3.39
C THR A 4 -17.58 3.11 3.26
N LEU A 5 -16.87 3.47 4.35
CA LEU A 5 -15.40 3.45 4.40
C LEU A 5 -14.83 2.06 4.10
N ARG A 6 -15.46 0.99 4.62
CA ARG A 6 -15.10 -0.40 4.30
C ARG A 6 -15.24 -0.73 2.81
N LYS A 7 -16.32 -0.28 2.15
CA LYS A 7 -16.51 -0.48 0.70
C LYS A 7 -15.49 0.30 -0.13
N TYR A 8 -15.25 1.56 0.19
CA TYR A 8 -14.26 2.38 -0.51
C TYR A 8 -12.83 1.85 -0.31
N HIS A 9 -12.46 1.49 0.91
CA HIS A 9 -11.16 0.88 1.18
C HIS A 9 -10.97 -0.39 0.37
N ARG A 10 -11.98 -1.27 0.27
CA ARG A 10 -11.86 -2.50 -0.53
C ARG A 10 -11.65 -2.21 -2.02
N LEU A 11 -12.35 -1.21 -2.57
CA LEU A 11 -12.23 -0.84 -3.98
C LEU A 11 -10.86 -0.22 -4.29
N ILE A 12 -10.42 0.73 -3.46
CA ILE A 12 -9.11 1.37 -3.57
C ILE A 12 -8.00 0.34 -3.33
N ALA A 13 -8.17 -0.57 -2.36
CA ALA A 13 -7.21 -1.63 -2.07
C ALA A 13 -7.05 -2.55 -3.28
N THR A 14 -8.12 -3.04 -3.88
CA THR A 14 -8.01 -3.88 -5.07
C THR A 14 -7.34 -3.17 -6.24
N LEU A 15 -7.65 -1.87 -6.45
CA LEU A 15 -7.09 -1.10 -7.57
C LEU A 15 -5.60 -0.76 -7.37
N PHE A 16 -5.21 -0.33 -6.17
CA PHE A 16 -3.85 0.13 -5.87
C PHE A 16 -2.93 -0.98 -5.38
N CYS A 17 -3.44 -2.08 -4.83
CA CYS A 17 -2.61 -3.20 -4.36
C CYS A 17 -1.90 -3.89 -5.51
N LEU A 18 -2.51 -3.99 -6.69
CA LEU A 18 -1.87 -4.57 -7.88
C LEU A 18 -0.60 -3.80 -8.30
N PRO A 19 -0.66 -2.49 -8.59
CA PRO A 19 0.54 -1.73 -8.96
C PRO A 19 1.53 -1.58 -7.80
N LEU A 20 1.07 -1.53 -6.54
CA LEU A 20 1.96 -1.54 -5.37
C LEU A 20 2.75 -2.83 -5.25
N LEU A 21 2.10 -3.99 -5.40
CA LEU A 21 2.77 -5.28 -5.38
C LEU A 21 3.74 -5.39 -6.56
N PHE A 22 3.30 -5.02 -7.76
CA PHE A 22 4.15 -5.05 -8.94
C PHE A 22 5.42 -4.22 -8.75
N THR A 23 5.28 -2.98 -8.28
CA THR A 23 6.43 -2.08 -8.06
C THR A 23 7.31 -2.54 -6.91
N ALA A 24 6.76 -3.05 -5.82
CA ALA A 24 7.55 -3.62 -4.73
C ALA A 24 8.37 -4.84 -5.20
N VAL A 25 7.72 -5.77 -5.92
CA VAL A 25 8.37 -6.98 -6.43
C VAL A 25 9.46 -6.61 -7.43
N THR A 26 9.16 -5.80 -8.44
CA THR A 26 10.16 -5.36 -9.42
C THR A 26 11.30 -4.57 -8.79
N GLY A 27 11.03 -3.72 -7.80
CA GLY A 27 12.07 -3.00 -7.04
C GLY A 27 12.99 -3.94 -6.28
N CYS A 28 12.45 -5.00 -5.65
CA CYS A 28 13.26 -6.05 -5.04
C CYS A 28 14.13 -6.77 -6.08
N PHE A 29 13.57 -7.10 -7.25
CA PHE A 29 14.34 -7.73 -8.33
C PHE A 29 15.43 -6.82 -8.88
N VAL A 30 15.20 -5.50 -9.00
CA VAL A 30 16.24 -4.52 -9.37
C VAL A 30 17.39 -4.59 -8.36
N ALA A 31 17.08 -4.51 -7.06
CA ALA A 31 18.11 -4.58 -6.02
C ALA A 31 18.89 -5.90 -6.04
N ILE A 32 18.23 -7.03 -6.33
CA ILE A 32 18.92 -8.33 -6.47
C ILE A 32 19.81 -8.34 -7.73
N ALA A 33 19.30 -7.89 -8.87
CA ALA A 33 20.04 -7.89 -10.13
C ALA A 33 21.27 -6.96 -10.08
N ASP A 34 21.07 -5.77 -9.52
CA ASP A 34 22.11 -4.74 -9.37
C ASP A 34 23.11 -5.11 -8.27
N THR A 35 22.64 -5.26 -7.04
CA THR A 35 23.53 -5.38 -5.87
C THR A 35 24.08 -6.79 -5.67
N TRP A 36 23.33 -7.85 -6.00
CA TRP A 36 23.77 -9.22 -5.72
C TRP A 36 24.41 -9.84 -6.96
N LEU A 37 23.78 -9.69 -8.12
CA LEU A 37 24.24 -10.30 -9.37
C LEU A 37 25.22 -9.42 -10.15
N HIS A 38 25.34 -8.12 -9.81
CA HIS A 38 26.20 -7.15 -10.51
C HIS A 38 25.94 -7.14 -12.03
N GLN A 39 24.67 -7.36 -12.42
CA GLN A 39 24.22 -7.43 -13.80
C GLN A 39 23.54 -6.11 -14.18
N GLU A 40 24.33 -5.12 -14.58
CA GLU A 40 23.85 -3.77 -14.85
C GLU A 40 22.86 -3.71 -16.02
N ASP A 41 23.06 -4.53 -17.07
CA ASP A 41 22.14 -4.61 -18.20
C ASP A 41 20.76 -5.14 -17.79
N LEU A 42 20.74 -6.18 -16.95
CA LEU A 42 19.51 -6.74 -16.42
C LEU A 42 18.84 -5.73 -15.48
N ALA A 43 19.62 -5.09 -14.60
CA ALA A 43 19.11 -4.05 -13.71
C ALA A 43 18.48 -2.88 -14.50
N GLY A 44 19.11 -2.40 -15.57
CA GLY A 44 18.58 -1.35 -16.44
C GLY A 44 17.27 -1.74 -17.13
N PHE A 45 17.17 -2.98 -17.61
CA PHE A 45 15.93 -3.51 -18.17
C PHE A 45 14.82 -3.59 -17.09
N LEU A 46 15.15 -4.11 -15.90
CA LEU A 46 14.22 -4.19 -14.78
C LEU A 46 13.77 -2.81 -14.30
N VAL A 47 14.65 -1.81 -14.28
CA VAL A 47 14.30 -0.41 -13.95
C VAL A 47 13.32 0.14 -14.97
N THR A 48 13.54 -0.09 -16.27
CA THR A 48 12.63 0.35 -17.34
C THR A 48 11.22 -0.25 -17.17
N VAL A 49 11.15 -1.53 -16.76
CA VAL A 49 9.88 -2.21 -16.47
C VAL A 49 9.27 -1.71 -15.15
N HIS A 50 10.08 -1.51 -14.12
CA HIS A 50 9.66 -1.04 -12.79
C HIS A 50 9.04 0.35 -12.84
N THR A 51 9.65 1.27 -13.59
CA THR A 51 9.16 2.65 -13.74
C THR A 51 8.05 2.76 -14.78
N LEU A 52 7.73 1.68 -15.52
CA LEU A 52 6.81 1.71 -16.67
C LEU A 52 7.17 2.83 -17.67
N GLN A 53 8.48 3.11 -17.81
CA GLN A 53 8.99 4.17 -18.67
C GLN A 53 8.54 4.00 -20.13
N ILE A 54 8.30 2.75 -20.56
CA ILE A 54 7.75 2.38 -21.88
C ILE A 54 6.41 3.09 -22.15
N PHE A 55 5.61 3.34 -21.11
CA PHE A 55 4.31 3.99 -21.21
C PHE A 55 4.35 5.49 -20.86
N LYS A 56 5.52 6.07 -20.56
CA LYS A 56 5.68 7.46 -20.06
C LYS A 56 4.91 7.75 -18.77
N LEU A 57 4.75 6.75 -17.90
CA LEU A 57 4.15 6.92 -16.56
C LEU A 57 5.19 6.89 -15.43
N ASP A 58 6.47 7.02 -15.77
CA ASP A 58 7.61 7.05 -14.85
C ASP A 58 7.48 8.09 -13.73
N ALA A 59 6.88 9.24 -14.00
CA ALA A 59 6.60 10.25 -12.97
C ALA A 59 5.28 10.01 -12.20
N ILE A 60 4.27 9.45 -12.87
CA ILE A 60 2.89 9.37 -12.34
C ILE A 60 2.70 8.13 -11.45
N VAL A 61 3.24 6.99 -11.87
CA VAL A 61 3.09 5.71 -11.17
C VAL A 61 3.67 5.74 -9.75
N PRO A 62 4.87 6.30 -9.49
CA PRO A 62 5.40 6.39 -8.13
C PRO A 62 4.54 7.29 -7.23
N VAL A 63 4.04 8.41 -7.76
CA VAL A 63 3.17 9.35 -7.02
C VAL A 63 1.84 8.68 -6.68
N LEU A 64 1.21 8.00 -7.64
CA LEU A 64 -0.02 7.25 -7.42
C LEU A 64 0.17 6.11 -6.42
N ASN A 65 1.29 5.38 -6.50
CA ASN A 65 1.63 4.34 -5.54
C ASN A 65 1.84 4.92 -4.13
N GLY A 66 2.58 6.02 -3.99
CA GLY A 66 2.78 6.70 -2.70
C GLY A 66 1.46 7.17 -2.07
N LEU A 67 0.62 7.86 -2.84
CA LEU A 67 -0.70 8.32 -2.38
C LEU A 67 -1.64 7.16 -2.06
N GLY A 68 -1.67 6.14 -2.92
CA GLY A 68 -2.45 4.92 -2.73
C GLY A 68 -2.04 4.18 -1.46
N LEU A 69 -0.74 4.03 -1.22
CA LEU A 69 -0.19 3.40 -0.03
C LEU A 69 -0.56 4.17 1.24
N ILE A 70 -0.35 5.49 1.26
CA ILE A 70 -0.71 6.35 2.40
C ILE A 70 -2.22 6.24 2.69
N GLY A 71 -3.04 6.32 1.64
CA GLY A 71 -4.50 6.20 1.74
C GLY A 71 -4.91 4.84 2.30
N LEU A 72 -4.31 3.74 1.82
CA LEU A 72 -4.59 2.38 2.27
C LEU A 72 -4.17 2.14 3.71
N VAL A 73 -2.98 2.61 4.10
CA VAL A 73 -2.50 2.51 5.49
C VAL A 73 -3.40 3.32 6.42
N ALA A 74 -3.69 4.58 6.10
CA ALA A 74 -4.52 5.45 6.93
C ALA A 74 -5.94 4.87 7.11
N THR A 75 -6.57 4.42 6.02
CA THR A 75 -7.92 3.84 6.08
C THR A 75 -7.93 2.46 6.75
N GLY A 76 -6.92 1.62 6.49
CA GLY A 76 -6.76 0.31 7.13
C GLY A 76 -6.60 0.42 8.65
N VAL A 77 -5.71 1.29 9.12
CA VAL A 77 -5.49 1.55 10.56
C VAL A 77 -6.74 2.12 11.23
N SER A 78 -7.47 3.01 10.55
CA SER A 78 -8.75 3.54 11.06
C SER A 78 -9.80 2.43 11.24
N MET A 79 -9.75 1.38 10.41
CA MET A 79 -10.72 0.28 10.41
C MET A 79 -10.39 -0.89 11.34
N THR A 80 -9.12 -1.13 11.65
CA THR A 80 -8.69 -2.18 12.60
C THR A 80 -8.96 -1.82 14.05
N GLY A 81 -9.27 -0.55 14.34
CA GLY A 81 -9.58 -0.12 15.71
C GLY A 81 -8.36 -0.10 16.62
N LEU A 82 -7.14 0.01 16.07
CA LEU A 82 -5.92 0.22 16.88
C LEU A 82 -6.04 1.46 17.78
N PHE A 83 -6.82 2.47 17.36
CA PHE A 83 -7.14 3.67 18.14
C PHE A 83 -8.50 3.61 18.84
N ALA A 84 -9.21 2.48 18.81
CA ALA A 84 -10.48 2.34 19.50
C ALA A 84 -10.22 2.28 21.01
N LYS A 85 -10.35 3.44 21.68
CA LYS A 85 -10.36 3.57 23.13
C LYS A 85 -11.32 2.52 23.69
N ARG A 86 -10.79 1.55 24.46
CA ARG A 86 -11.58 0.52 25.15
C ARG A 86 -12.74 1.23 25.83
N ARG A 87 -13.97 1.02 25.33
CA ARG A 87 -15.16 1.44 26.08
C ARG A 87 -15.14 0.61 27.35
N GLN A 88 -14.80 1.24 28.47
CA GLN A 88 -14.99 0.61 29.77
C GLN A 88 -16.47 0.20 29.86
N PRO A 89 -16.76 -1.07 30.17
CA PRO A 89 -18.13 -1.45 30.49
C PRO A 89 -18.52 -0.61 31.71
N LYS A 90 -19.48 0.30 31.53
CA LYS A 90 -20.08 1.04 32.62
C LYS A 90 -20.76 -0.03 33.48
N ARG A 91 -20.10 -0.44 34.58
CA ARG A 91 -20.63 -1.36 35.58
C ARG A 91 -21.86 -0.69 36.20
N MET A 92 -23.01 -0.86 35.57
CA MET A 92 -24.30 -0.58 36.19
C MET A 92 -24.63 -1.78 37.07
N GLU A 93 -24.04 -1.83 38.25
CA GLU A 93 -24.58 -2.65 39.33
C GLU A 93 -24.19 -2.03 40.67
N GLU A 94 -24.70 -0.82 40.86
CA GLU A 94 -25.11 -0.32 42.17
C GLU A 94 -26.63 -0.24 42.13
N ARG A 95 -27.28 -1.19 42.79
CA ARG A 95 -28.61 -0.98 43.38
C ARG A 95 -28.62 -1.53 44.80
N PRO A 96 -29.34 -0.86 45.70
CA PRO A 96 -29.16 -0.86 47.15
C PRO A 96 -29.62 -2.15 47.83
#